data_AF-A0A3L7RWY2-F1
#
_entry.id   AF-A0A3L7RWY2-F1
#
_cell.length_a   1.000
_cell.length_b   1.000
_cell.length_c   1.000
_cell.angle_alpha   90.00
_cell.angle_beta   90.00
_cell.angle_gamma   90.00
#
_symmetry.space_group_name_H-M   'P 1'
#
loop_
_entity.id
_entity.type
_entity.pdbx_description
1 polymer ?
#
loop_
_entity_poly.entity_id
_entity_poly.type
_entity_poly.pdbx_seq_one_letter_code
_entity_poly.pdbx_strand_id
1 'polypeptide(L)'
;MTDIRRYSFAAVVLLVVLRLGLGWQLLYEGLWKIDTLSTSYPWSSDGYLKSAQGPMRNVFRAMTGDPDDKNWLDEELVAQRWDQWKSRFAAHYGVDERQIGRLNALIDGPSAFASPLESLPAGVDFKAAKLDGTVSFDAKAKQLRVDGKKHLLATEKATLEEQVADKEGAEYDNYRKALNDVFTRASKLSYKERTRAHLMGNPDNSGNINGRISQLKLYSEMVERYEDKLSAAHITFEMDHLNRVWSDARAKGRELAGPIMAMDVELKEDAMDILSVDQLKRGPLPAPWTPIKIVDTLTIAGLAGLGILLIIGLFTRFAAFSAAFMVFGFYMAMPPLPGVPDAPGPEHSFIVNKNLIEVLALLALASVPSGQWFGMDNLLGRVFSGKSKSAAK
;
A
#
# COMPACT_ATOMS: atom_id res chain seq x y z
N MET A 1 0.33 -52.83 -12.01
CA MET A 1 1.40 -52.78 -10.98
C MET A 1 2.73 -52.53 -11.66
N THR A 2 2.87 -51.39 -12.34
CA THR A 2 4.10 -51.01 -13.03
C THR A 2 5.07 -50.40 -12.02
N ASP A 3 6.14 -51.16 -11.73
CA ASP A 3 7.43 -50.76 -11.17
C ASP A 3 7.54 -50.15 -9.76
N ILE A 4 6.91 -50.77 -8.76
CA ILE A 4 7.48 -50.75 -7.38
C ILE A 4 8.82 -51.52 -7.35
N ARG A 5 9.09 -52.40 -8.32
CA ARG A 5 10.26 -53.29 -8.35
C ARG A 5 11.61 -52.61 -8.66
N ARG A 6 11.63 -51.33 -9.05
CA ARG A 6 12.87 -50.58 -9.36
C ARG A 6 13.43 -49.76 -8.20
N TYR A 7 12.64 -49.54 -7.15
CA TYR A 7 13.00 -48.70 -6.01
C TYR A 7 12.91 -49.51 -4.72
N SER A 8 13.83 -49.28 -3.78
CA SER A 8 13.70 -49.90 -2.46
C SER A 8 12.45 -49.37 -1.76
N PHE A 9 11.84 -50.19 -0.91
CA PHE A 9 10.68 -49.76 -0.10
C PHE A 9 11.00 -48.49 0.71
N ALA A 10 12.22 -48.43 1.28
CA ALA A 10 12.69 -47.25 2.00
C ALA A 10 12.73 -45.99 1.10
N ALA A 11 13.23 -46.09 -0.13
CA ALA A 11 13.25 -44.96 -1.07
C ALA A 11 11.84 -44.48 -1.41
N VAL A 12 10.90 -45.41 -1.64
CA VAL A 12 9.49 -45.09 -1.88
C VAL A 12 8.89 -44.32 -0.69
N VAL A 13 9.10 -44.83 0.53
CA VAL A 13 8.58 -44.19 1.74
C VAL A 13 9.17 -42.79 1.92
N LEU A 14 10.50 -42.64 1.80
CA LEU A 14 11.17 -41.34 1.98
C LEU A 14 10.72 -40.30 0.95
N LEU A 15 10.55 -40.70 -0.32
CA LEU A 15 10.07 -39.79 -1.36
C LEU A 15 8.60 -39.39 -1.17
N VAL A 16 7.77 -40.28 -0.63
CA VAL A 16 6.38 -39.95 -0.28
C VAL A 16 6.35 -39.00 0.92
N VAL A 17 7.15 -39.26 1.95
CA VAL A 17 7.27 -38.35 3.11
C VAL A 17 7.80 -36.99 2.67
N LEU A 18 8.81 -36.94 1.80
CA LEU A 18 9.30 -35.69 1.21
C LEU A 18 8.20 -34.94 0.44
N ARG A 19 7.41 -35.64 -0.39
CA ARG A 19 6.27 -35.06 -1.11
C ARG A 19 5.24 -34.46 -0.14
N LEU A 20 4.89 -35.21 0.91
CA LEU A 20 3.93 -34.74 1.92
C LEU A 20 4.49 -33.56 2.73
N GLY A 21 5.77 -33.58 3.10
CA GLY A 21 6.42 -32.49 3.84
C GLY A 21 6.49 -31.20 3.03
N LEU A 22 6.92 -31.29 1.76
CA LEU A 22 6.94 -30.13 0.84
C LEU A 22 5.54 -29.61 0.53
N GLY A 23 4.59 -30.53 0.30
CA GLY A 23 3.19 -30.15 0.10
C GLY A 23 2.60 -29.46 1.33
N TRP A 24 2.92 -29.94 2.54
CA TRP A 24 2.50 -29.32 3.79
C TRP A 24 3.09 -27.93 3.97
N GLN A 25 4.39 -27.75 3.72
CA GLN A 25 5.05 -26.45 3.83
C GLN A 25 4.39 -25.41 2.92
N LEU A 26 4.19 -25.73 1.64
CA LEU A 26 3.52 -24.85 0.69
C LEU A 26 2.06 -24.56 1.09
N LEU A 27 1.32 -25.59 1.51
CA LEU A 27 -0.07 -25.44 1.93
C LEU A 27 -0.18 -24.53 3.16
N TYR A 28 0.63 -24.78 4.18
CA TYR A 28 0.64 -23.98 5.40
C TYR A 28 0.96 -22.51 5.09
N GLU A 29 1.98 -22.25 4.29
CA GLU A 29 2.34 -20.91 3.83
C GLU A 29 1.19 -20.21 3.08
N GLY A 30 0.44 -20.94 2.27
CA GLY A 30 -0.74 -20.43 1.58
C GLY A 30 -1.90 -20.14 2.53
N LEU A 31 -2.23 -21.07 3.43
CA LEU A 31 -3.31 -20.93 4.40
C LEU A 31 -3.05 -19.82 5.41
N TRP A 32 -1.81 -19.68 5.90
CA TRP A 32 -1.42 -18.59 6.77
C TRP A 32 -1.66 -17.23 6.07
N LYS A 33 -1.27 -17.10 4.80
CA LYS A 33 -1.53 -15.87 4.03
C LYS A 33 -3.03 -15.62 3.85
N ILE A 34 -3.83 -16.66 3.60
CA ILE A 34 -5.31 -16.54 3.52
C ILE A 34 -5.89 -16.01 4.84
N ASP A 35 -5.45 -16.55 5.97
CA ASP A 35 -5.94 -16.16 7.30
C ASP A 35 -5.66 -14.67 7.59
N THR A 36 -4.51 -14.15 7.14
CA THR A 36 -4.20 -12.72 7.29
C THR A 36 -5.13 -11.82 6.48
N LEU A 37 -5.76 -12.30 5.39
CA LEU A 37 -6.60 -11.47 4.51
C LEU A 37 -7.82 -10.88 5.21
N SER A 38 -8.28 -11.48 6.31
CA SER A 38 -9.36 -10.96 7.16
C SER A 38 -8.91 -10.06 8.30
N THR A 39 -7.61 -9.84 8.47
CA THR A 39 -7.05 -9.00 9.54
C THR A 39 -6.81 -7.57 9.06
N SER A 40 -6.53 -6.65 9.98
CA SER A 40 -6.18 -5.25 9.66
C SER A 40 -4.87 -5.11 8.88
N TYR A 41 -4.03 -6.14 8.90
CA TYR A 41 -2.72 -6.18 8.23
C TYR A 41 -2.66 -7.41 7.31
N PRO A 42 -3.41 -7.42 6.20
CA PRO A 42 -3.39 -8.54 5.27
C PRO A 42 -1.98 -8.72 4.68
N TRP A 43 -1.55 -9.96 4.53
CA TRP A 43 -0.28 -10.25 3.89
C TRP A 43 -0.26 -9.72 2.45
N SER A 44 0.88 -9.13 2.07
CA SER A 44 1.15 -8.70 0.70
C SER A 44 2.62 -8.92 0.37
N SER A 45 2.89 -9.25 -0.89
CA SER A 45 4.24 -9.37 -1.43
C SER A 45 4.89 -8.01 -1.76
N ASP A 46 4.20 -6.88 -1.58
CA ASP A 46 4.65 -5.54 -1.99
C ASP A 46 6.05 -5.21 -1.46
N GLY A 47 6.24 -5.28 -0.14
CA GLY A 47 7.52 -5.01 0.50
C GLY A 47 8.63 -5.97 0.06
N TYR A 48 8.29 -7.25 -0.13
CA TYR A 48 9.23 -8.27 -0.62
C TYR A 48 9.68 -7.99 -2.05
N LEU A 49 8.75 -7.66 -2.95
CA LEU A 49 9.05 -7.38 -4.35
C LEU A 49 9.79 -6.05 -4.52
N LYS A 50 9.43 -5.01 -3.75
CA LYS A 50 10.15 -3.71 -3.75
C LYS A 50 11.59 -3.82 -3.29
N SER A 51 11.85 -4.75 -2.37
CA SER A 51 13.19 -5.05 -1.85
C SER A 51 13.95 -6.10 -2.66
N ALA A 52 13.40 -6.57 -3.79
CA ALA A 52 14.06 -7.54 -4.65
C ALA A 52 15.44 -7.06 -5.11
N GLN A 53 16.39 -8.00 -5.19
CA GLN A 53 17.81 -7.76 -5.43
C GLN A 53 18.36 -8.69 -6.53
N GLY A 54 19.61 -8.47 -6.91
CA GLY A 54 20.28 -9.27 -7.94
C GLY A 54 19.82 -8.96 -9.38
N PRO A 55 20.17 -9.83 -10.34
CA PRO A 55 20.02 -9.55 -11.78
C PRO A 55 18.58 -9.34 -12.24
N MET A 56 17.62 -10.02 -11.60
CA MET A 56 16.20 -9.95 -11.96
C MET A 56 15.40 -8.91 -11.16
N ARG A 57 16.06 -8.08 -10.33
CA ARG A 57 15.37 -7.12 -9.44
C ARG A 57 14.34 -6.25 -10.15
N ASN A 58 14.64 -5.78 -11.36
CA ASN A 58 13.75 -4.86 -12.09
C ASN A 58 12.46 -5.56 -12.51
N VAL A 59 12.53 -6.85 -12.87
CA VAL A 59 11.35 -7.65 -13.24
C VAL A 59 10.42 -7.79 -12.03
N PHE A 60 10.96 -8.21 -10.87
CA PHE A 60 10.18 -8.39 -9.66
C PHE A 60 9.61 -7.08 -9.12
N ARG A 61 10.42 -6.02 -9.09
CA ARG A 61 9.99 -4.69 -8.66
C ARG A 61 8.86 -4.16 -9.55
N ALA A 62 8.96 -4.33 -10.87
CA ALA A 62 7.91 -3.90 -11.80
C ALA A 62 6.55 -4.56 -11.55
N MET A 63 6.51 -5.78 -10.97
CA MET A 63 5.25 -6.47 -10.64
C MET A 63 4.40 -5.73 -9.60
N THR A 64 5.00 -4.82 -8.82
CA THR A 64 4.31 -4.00 -7.82
C THR A 64 3.47 -2.88 -8.46
N GLY A 65 3.79 -2.49 -9.70
CA GLY A 65 3.20 -1.34 -10.39
C GLY A 65 3.75 0.02 -9.97
N ASP A 66 4.27 0.14 -8.74
CA ASP A 66 4.91 1.35 -8.21
C ASP A 66 6.16 1.02 -7.37
N PRO A 67 7.25 0.56 -8.01
CA PRO A 67 8.40 0.00 -7.31
C PRO A 67 9.21 1.00 -6.48
N ASP A 68 9.00 2.29 -6.69
CA ASP A 68 9.71 3.39 -6.03
C ASP A 68 8.76 4.36 -5.31
N ASP A 69 7.49 3.95 -5.11
CA ASP A 69 6.45 4.73 -4.42
C ASP A 69 6.22 6.13 -5.04
N LYS A 70 6.50 6.28 -6.34
CA LYS A 70 6.42 7.56 -7.05
C LYS A 70 4.98 8.04 -7.19
N ASN A 71 4.00 7.13 -7.28
CA ASN A 71 2.60 7.52 -7.41
C ASN A 71 2.08 8.20 -6.14
N TRP A 72 2.74 7.98 -4.99
CA TRP A 72 2.43 8.69 -3.75
C TRP A 72 3.00 10.11 -3.71
N LEU A 73 3.94 10.43 -4.60
CA LEU A 73 4.54 11.76 -4.70
C LEU A 73 3.80 12.66 -5.69
N ASP A 74 2.82 12.10 -6.41
CA ASP A 74 1.94 12.81 -7.34
C ASP A 74 0.62 13.14 -6.64
N GLU A 75 0.38 14.42 -6.40
CA GLU A 75 -0.81 14.90 -5.70
C GLU A 75 -2.10 14.51 -6.43
N GLU A 76 -2.11 14.54 -7.77
CA GLU A 76 -3.29 14.23 -8.55
C GLU A 76 -3.61 12.74 -8.51
N LEU A 77 -2.59 11.88 -8.62
CA LEU A 77 -2.79 10.43 -8.50
C LEU A 77 -3.27 10.03 -7.09
N VAL A 78 -2.74 10.65 -6.03
CA VAL A 78 -3.21 10.43 -4.65
C VAL A 78 -4.65 10.89 -4.50
N ALA A 79 -5.00 12.08 -5.01
CA ALA A 79 -6.36 12.59 -4.97
C ALA A 79 -7.34 11.67 -5.71
N GLN A 80 -7.00 11.23 -6.93
CA GLN A 80 -7.80 10.29 -7.72
C GLN A 80 -7.97 8.95 -7.01
N ARG A 81 -6.90 8.42 -6.38
CA ARG A 81 -6.95 7.19 -5.59
C ARG A 81 -7.98 7.29 -4.46
N TRP A 82 -7.98 8.40 -3.73
CA TRP A 82 -8.94 8.64 -2.65
C TRP A 82 -10.35 8.88 -3.15
N ASP A 83 -10.54 9.53 -4.29
CA ASP A 83 -11.87 9.71 -4.89
C ASP A 83 -12.48 8.38 -5.38
N GLN A 84 -11.66 7.54 -6.01
CA GLN A 84 -12.07 6.19 -6.41
C GLN A 84 -12.38 5.32 -5.18
N TRP A 85 -11.55 5.39 -4.14
CA TRP A 85 -11.80 4.68 -2.89
C TRP A 85 -13.08 5.17 -2.20
N LYS A 86 -13.28 6.49 -2.08
CA LYS A 86 -14.49 7.13 -1.53
C LYS A 86 -15.75 6.65 -2.24
N SER A 87 -15.73 6.61 -3.57
CA SER A 87 -16.87 6.16 -4.38
C SER A 87 -17.22 4.70 -4.09
N ARG A 88 -16.21 3.83 -3.98
CA ARG A 88 -16.40 2.40 -3.66
C ARG A 88 -16.85 2.18 -2.22
N PHE A 89 -16.28 2.95 -1.30
CA PHE A 89 -16.66 2.96 0.12
C PHE A 89 -18.13 3.35 0.28
N ALA A 90 -18.54 4.45 -0.35
CA ALA A 90 -19.91 4.95 -0.33
C ALA A 90 -20.90 3.92 -0.88
N ALA A 91 -20.57 3.29 -2.02
CA ALA A 91 -21.40 2.27 -2.64
C ALA A 91 -21.52 0.98 -1.80
N HIS A 92 -20.40 0.49 -1.25
CA HIS A 92 -20.37 -0.75 -0.46
C HIS A 92 -21.16 -0.62 0.85
N TYR A 93 -20.95 0.48 1.58
CA TYR A 93 -21.60 0.69 2.87
C TYR A 93 -22.97 1.38 2.78
N GLY A 94 -23.35 1.88 1.60
CA GLY A 94 -24.62 2.60 1.42
C GLY A 94 -24.70 3.82 2.32
N VAL A 95 -23.70 4.69 2.23
CA VAL A 95 -23.61 5.90 3.08
C VAL A 95 -24.72 6.89 2.73
N ASP A 96 -25.28 7.54 3.76
CA ASP A 96 -26.31 8.57 3.58
C ASP A 96 -25.74 9.96 3.24
N GLU A 97 -26.61 10.94 2.99
CA GLU A 97 -26.23 12.32 2.65
C GLU A 97 -25.42 13.04 3.74
N ARG A 98 -25.64 12.71 5.02
CA ARG A 98 -24.88 13.31 6.12
C ARG A 98 -23.49 12.67 6.21
N GLN A 99 -23.43 11.36 6.06
CA GLN A 99 -22.19 10.59 6.05
C GLN A 99 -21.30 10.98 4.85
N ILE A 100 -21.86 11.13 3.65
CA ILE A 100 -21.09 11.58 2.49
C ILE A 100 -20.58 13.02 2.68
N GLY A 101 -21.35 13.89 3.34
CA GLY A 101 -20.89 15.23 3.71
C GLY A 101 -19.69 15.20 4.66
N ARG A 102 -19.73 14.35 5.70
CA ARG A 102 -18.59 14.13 6.61
C ARG A 102 -17.38 13.54 5.89
N LEU A 103 -17.60 12.58 4.98
CA LEU A 103 -16.55 11.93 4.21
C LEU A 103 -15.87 12.90 3.22
N ASN A 104 -16.66 13.77 2.56
CA ASN A 104 -16.13 14.84 1.73
C ASN A 104 -15.35 15.86 2.56
N ALA A 105 -15.85 16.27 3.72
CA ALA A 105 -15.11 17.19 4.60
C ALA A 105 -13.78 16.59 5.10
N LEU A 106 -13.74 15.27 5.32
CA LEU A 106 -12.53 14.54 5.70
C LEU A 106 -11.47 14.53 4.57
N ILE A 107 -11.89 14.24 3.33
CA ILE A 107 -10.98 14.06 2.19
C ILE A 107 -10.63 15.38 1.50
N ASP A 108 -11.65 16.18 1.20
CA ASP A 108 -11.57 17.38 0.35
C ASP A 108 -11.57 18.70 1.15
N GLY A 109 -11.92 18.65 2.44
CA GLY A 109 -12.12 19.82 3.28
C GLY A 109 -13.54 20.38 3.19
N PRO A 110 -14.04 21.08 4.23
CA PRO A 110 -15.32 21.76 4.15
C PRO A 110 -15.22 23.00 3.25
N SER A 111 -16.31 23.42 2.62
CA SER A 111 -16.32 24.64 1.80
C SER A 111 -16.09 25.92 2.61
N ALA A 112 -16.41 25.90 3.90
CA ALA A 112 -16.16 26.97 4.85
C ALA A 112 -16.18 26.42 6.28
N PHE A 113 -15.41 27.03 7.16
CA PHE A 113 -15.49 26.83 8.60
C PHE A 113 -16.39 27.89 9.20
N ALA A 114 -17.28 27.53 10.11
CA ALA A 114 -18.21 28.48 10.72
C ALA A 114 -18.20 28.38 12.25
N SER A 115 -18.41 29.51 12.92
CA SER A 115 -18.68 29.59 14.36
C SER A 115 -19.85 30.54 14.63
N PRO A 116 -20.78 30.22 15.57
CA PRO A 116 -21.89 31.10 15.90
C PRO A 116 -21.43 32.50 16.35
N LEU A 117 -22.03 33.54 15.80
CA LEU A 117 -21.82 34.93 16.18
C LEU A 117 -23.09 35.74 15.88
N GLU A 118 -23.71 36.33 16.90
CA GLU A 118 -24.99 37.03 16.76
C GLU A 118 -24.91 38.29 15.89
N SER A 119 -23.87 39.09 16.08
CA SER A 119 -23.61 40.33 15.35
C SER A 119 -22.12 40.61 15.30
N LEU A 120 -21.67 41.25 14.21
CA LEU A 120 -20.30 41.74 14.13
C LEU A 120 -20.14 42.99 15.02
N PRO A 121 -19.23 43.00 16.00
CA PRO A 121 -19.05 44.14 16.89
C PRO A 121 -18.45 45.34 16.14
N ALA A 122 -18.67 46.54 16.67
CA ALA A 122 -18.16 47.77 16.07
C ALA A 122 -16.62 47.80 16.09
N GLY A 123 -16.00 48.22 14.98
CA GLY A 123 -14.55 48.32 14.85
C GLY A 123 -13.88 47.10 14.18
N VAL A 124 -14.59 46.00 13.97
CA VAL A 124 -14.10 44.88 13.16
C VAL A 124 -14.31 45.18 11.67
N ASP A 125 -13.22 45.22 10.90
CA ASP A 125 -13.24 45.44 9.47
C ASP A 125 -12.28 44.47 8.74
N PHE A 126 -12.88 43.48 8.07
CA PHE A 126 -12.14 42.48 7.30
C PHE A 126 -11.46 43.07 6.06
N LYS A 127 -12.03 44.11 5.44
CA LYS A 127 -11.42 44.76 4.26
C LYS A 127 -10.21 45.57 4.64
N ALA A 128 -10.27 46.30 5.77
CA ALA A 128 -9.12 47.00 6.30
C ALA A 128 -7.95 46.05 6.61
N ALA A 129 -8.25 44.84 7.09
CA ALA A 129 -7.26 43.78 7.31
C ALA A 129 -6.82 43.04 6.02
N LYS A 130 -7.43 43.32 4.85
CA LYS A 130 -7.25 42.57 3.59
C LYS A 130 -7.63 41.09 3.68
N LEU A 131 -8.60 40.77 4.53
CA LEU A 131 -9.08 39.41 4.82
C LEU A 131 -10.52 39.18 4.37
N ASP A 132 -11.13 40.09 3.60
CA ASP A 132 -12.51 39.97 3.11
C ASP A 132 -12.72 38.80 2.14
N GLY A 133 -11.64 38.29 1.55
CA GLY A 133 -11.64 37.04 0.79
C GLY A 133 -11.45 35.77 1.62
N THR A 134 -11.12 35.89 2.91
CA THR A 134 -10.74 34.79 3.80
C THR A 134 -11.72 34.63 4.95
N VAL A 135 -12.18 35.74 5.54
CA VAL A 135 -13.13 35.79 6.65
C VAL A 135 -14.34 36.62 6.23
N SER A 136 -15.52 36.13 6.57
CA SER A 136 -16.79 36.81 6.32
C SER A 136 -17.76 36.60 7.48
N PHE A 137 -18.69 37.54 7.63
CA PHE A 137 -19.78 37.42 8.59
C PHE A 137 -21.10 37.21 7.85
N ASP A 138 -21.78 36.12 8.13
CA ASP A 138 -23.10 35.80 7.58
C ASP A 138 -24.18 36.26 8.55
N ALA A 139 -24.74 37.45 8.31
CA ALA A 139 -25.77 38.03 9.17
C ALA A 139 -27.08 37.24 9.19
N LYS A 140 -27.39 36.46 8.14
CA LYS A 140 -28.61 35.64 8.08
C LYS A 140 -28.44 34.37 8.89
N ALA A 141 -27.28 33.72 8.77
CA ALA A 141 -26.95 32.51 9.51
C ALA A 141 -26.46 32.79 10.93
N LYS A 142 -26.14 34.05 11.26
CA LYS A 142 -25.52 34.48 12.52
C LYS A 142 -24.23 33.72 12.81
N GLN A 143 -23.32 33.75 11.85
CA GLN A 143 -22.08 32.98 11.90
C GLN A 143 -20.89 33.77 11.35
N LEU A 144 -19.76 33.66 12.02
CA LEU A 144 -18.46 34.01 11.49
C LEU A 144 -17.95 32.84 10.63
N ARG A 145 -17.50 33.13 9.42
CA ARG A 145 -17.11 32.13 8.42
C ARG A 145 -15.69 32.37 7.93
N VAL A 146 -14.92 31.30 7.81
CA VAL A 146 -13.60 31.28 7.17
C VAL A 146 -13.71 30.45 5.90
N ASP A 147 -13.13 30.92 4.80
CA ASP A 147 -13.07 30.20 3.53
C ASP A 147 -12.34 28.86 3.68
N GLY A 148 -12.96 27.81 3.16
CA GLY A 148 -12.48 26.44 3.33
C GLY A 148 -11.17 26.14 2.64
N LYS A 149 -10.76 26.93 1.62
CA LYS A 149 -9.55 26.69 0.84
C LYS A 149 -8.39 27.60 1.21
N LYS A 150 -8.68 28.81 1.73
CA LYS A 150 -7.67 29.77 2.16
C LYS A 150 -7.27 29.58 3.63
N HIS A 151 -8.23 29.11 4.43
CA HIS A 151 -8.17 29.05 5.90
C HIS A 151 -7.67 30.38 6.52
N LEU A 152 -7.47 30.43 7.83
CA LEU A 152 -7.07 31.65 8.52
C LEU A 152 -5.69 31.46 9.15
N LEU A 153 -4.72 32.33 8.82
CA LEU A 153 -3.37 32.21 9.36
C LEU A 153 -3.34 32.70 10.81
N ALA A 154 -2.37 32.24 11.60
CA ALA A 154 -2.15 32.75 12.95
C ALA A 154 -1.85 34.26 12.97
N THR A 155 -1.08 34.74 11.99
CA THR A 155 -0.78 36.16 11.80
C THR A 155 -2.01 36.97 11.41
N GLU A 156 -2.83 36.44 10.50
CA GLU A 156 -4.10 37.06 10.09
C GLU A 156 -5.11 37.12 11.24
N LYS A 157 -5.19 36.05 12.05
CA LYS A 157 -5.99 36.02 13.28
C LYS A 157 -5.53 37.13 14.24
N ALA A 158 -4.22 37.26 14.47
CA ALA A 158 -3.69 38.30 15.35
C ALA A 158 -4.04 39.71 14.86
N THR A 159 -3.99 39.96 13.54
CA THR A 159 -4.43 41.23 12.94
C THR A 159 -5.91 41.52 13.23
N LEU A 160 -6.77 40.50 13.21
CA LEU A 160 -8.20 40.66 13.53
C LEU A 160 -8.44 40.86 15.03
N GLU A 161 -7.65 40.26 15.90
CA GLU A 161 -7.73 40.45 17.35
C GLU A 161 -7.24 41.84 17.76
N GLU A 162 -6.22 42.38 17.09
CA GLU A 162 -5.67 43.71 17.34
C GLU A 162 -6.69 44.84 17.12
N GLN A 163 -7.61 44.69 16.14
CA GLN A 163 -8.69 45.66 15.89
C GLN A 163 -9.62 45.87 17.09
N VAL A 164 -9.68 44.89 18.00
CA VAL A 164 -10.55 44.90 19.18
C VAL A 164 -9.76 44.73 20.48
N ALA A 165 -8.43 44.94 20.47
CA ALA A 165 -7.58 44.71 21.64
C ALA A 165 -8.03 45.53 22.87
N ASP A 166 -8.31 46.82 22.65
CA ASP A 166 -8.71 47.76 23.72
C ASP A 166 -10.23 47.81 23.99
N LYS A 167 -11.00 46.88 23.40
CA LYS A 167 -12.46 46.87 23.50
C LYS A 167 -12.94 45.84 24.51
N GLU A 168 -13.79 46.24 25.45
CA GLU A 168 -14.38 45.36 26.47
C GLU A 168 -15.89 45.21 26.29
N GLY A 169 -16.43 44.08 26.72
CA GLY A 169 -17.86 43.79 26.69
C GLY A 169 -18.20 42.45 26.05
N ALA A 170 -19.39 41.94 26.36
CA ALA A 170 -19.83 40.61 25.95
C ALA A 170 -19.80 40.40 24.42
N GLU A 171 -20.04 41.45 23.63
CA GLU A 171 -19.98 41.38 22.16
C GLU A 171 -18.56 41.11 21.63
N TYR A 172 -17.53 41.72 22.23
CA TYR A 172 -16.13 41.53 21.86
C TYR A 172 -15.61 40.18 22.35
N ASP A 173 -16.02 39.75 23.54
CA ASP A 173 -15.67 38.42 24.07
C ASP A 173 -16.27 37.29 23.23
N ASN A 174 -17.53 37.45 22.82
CA ASN A 174 -18.20 36.51 21.91
C ASN A 174 -17.50 36.47 20.54
N TYR A 175 -17.06 37.62 20.01
CA TYR A 175 -16.29 37.67 18.77
C TYR A 175 -14.94 36.98 18.89
N ARG A 176 -14.15 37.27 19.94
CA ARG A 176 -12.85 36.59 20.19
C ARG A 176 -13.03 35.08 20.30
N LYS A 177 -14.06 34.63 21.02
CA LYS A 177 -14.40 33.21 21.11
C LYS A 177 -14.77 32.62 19.75
N ALA A 178 -15.65 33.28 18.99
CA ALA A 178 -16.06 32.82 17.67
C ALA A 178 -14.88 32.76 16.69
N LEU A 179 -14.00 33.76 16.72
CA LEU A 179 -12.78 33.84 15.93
C LEU A 179 -11.81 32.72 16.31
N ASN A 180 -11.60 32.48 17.59
CA ASN A 180 -10.76 31.39 18.06
C ASN A 180 -11.34 30.01 17.68
N ASP A 181 -12.63 29.81 17.84
CA ASP A 181 -13.31 28.55 17.50
C ASP A 181 -13.23 28.27 15.99
N VAL A 182 -13.49 29.27 15.15
CA VAL A 182 -13.39 29.12 13.69
C VAL A 182 -11.95 28.94 13.25
N PHE A 183 -10.98 29.62 13.88
CA PHE A 183 -9.55 29.43 13.63
C PHE A 183 -9.09 28.02 14.00
N THR A 184 -9.46 27.50 15.17
CA THR A 184 -9.12 26.13 15.60
C THR A 184 -9.75 25.07 14.69
N ARG A 185 -10.92 25.35 14.12
CA ARG A 185 -11.52 24.44 13.11
C ARG A 185 -10.80 24.56 11.78
N ALA A 186 -10.52 25.77 11.33
CA ALA A 186 -9.83 26.05 10.08
C ALA A 186 -8.37 25.60 10.10
N SER A 187 -7.73 25.44 11.26
CA SER A 187 -6.36 24.91 11.33
C SER A 187 -6.28 23.40 11.02
N LYS A 188 -7.40 22.69 11.02
CA LYS A 188 -7.45 21.26 10.65
C LYS A 188 -7.52 21.13 9.13
N LEU A 189 -6.47 20.57 8.55
CA LEU A 189 -6.38 20.26 7.13
C LEU A 189 -7.08 18.94 6.82
N SER A 190 -7.76 18.90 5.68
CA SER A 190 -8.23 17.66 5.06
C SER A 190 -7.07 16.78 4.60
N TYR A 191 -7.35 15.52 4.26
CA TYR A 191 -6.31 14.62 3.78
C TYR A 191 -5.62 15.13 2.50
N LYS A 192 -6.36 15.65 1.51
CA LYS A 192 -5.75 16.22 0.28
C LYS A 192 -4.88 17.43 0.58
N GLU A 193 -5.30 18.28 1.51
CA GLU A 193 -4.51 19.43 1.95
C GLU A 193 -3.25 19.02 2.72
N ARG A 194 -3.34 18.01 3.60
CA ARG A 194 -2.18 17.43 4.31
C ARG A 194 -1.15 16.88 3.31
N THR A 195 -1.58 16.16 2.28
CA THR A 195 -0.70 15.65 1.21
C THR A 195 0.00 16.78 0.47
N ARG A 196 -0.76 17.79 0.01
CA ARG A 196 -0.19 18.95 -0.69
C ARG A 196 0.82 19.69 0.19
N ALA A 197 0.47 19.95 1.44
CA ALA A 197 1.34 20.63 2.40
C ALA A 197 2.66 19.87 2.62
N HIS A 198 2.58 18.55 2.76
CA HIS A 198 3.74 17.67 2.93
C HIS A 198 4.68 17.67 1.71
N LEU A 199 4.14 17.53 0.50
CA LEU A 199 4.92 17.48 -0.74
C LEU A 199 5.52 18.84 -1.13
N MET A 200 4.76 19.92 -0.95
CA MET A 200 5.15 21.26 -1.41
C MET A 200 6.09 21.98 -0.43
N GLY A 201 6.18 21.57 0.83
CA GLY A 201 7.18 22.08 1.76
C GLY A 201 7.19 23.61 1.91
N ASN A 202 6.06 24.21 2.35
CA ASN A 202 6.02 25.55 2.95
C ASN A 202 5.30 25.49 4.33
N PRO A 203 5.94 25.92 5.44
CA PRO A 203 5.40 25.85 6.81
C PRO A 203 4.30 26.84 7.22
N ASP A 204 3.93 27.85 6.42
CA ASP A 204 2.90 28.83 6.82
C ASP A 204 1.70 28.84 5.86
N ASN A 205 0.75 27.95 6.15
CA ASN A 205 -0.67 28.04 5.82
C ASN A 205 -1.17 27.71 4.40
N SER A 206 -2.12 26.76 4.35
CA SER A 206 -3.45 26.85 3.73
C SER A 206 -3.82 27.80 2.57
N GLY A 207 -2.91 28.38 1.77
CA GLY A 207 -3.39 29.21 0.65
C GLY A 207 -2.42 30.05 -0.19
N ASN A 208 -1.14 30.26 0.15
CA ASN A 208 -0.26 31.09 -0.72
C ASN A 208 1.24 30.73 -0.58
N ILE A 209 1.97 30.50 -1.68
CA ILE A 209 3.29 29.84 -1.64
C ILE A 209 4.35 30.60 -2.45
N ASN A 210 5.20 31.37 -1.77
CA ASN A 210 6.50 31.85 -2.27
C ASN A 210 7.53 31.73 -1.13
N GLY A 211 8.55 30.87 -1.23
CA GLY A 211 9.76 31.07 -0.41
C GLY A 211 10.67 29.91 0.01
N ARG A 212 10.37 28.62 -0.21
CA ARG A 212 11.33 27.51 0.01
C ARG A 212 11.22 26.46 -1.11
N ILE A 213 12.32 25.79 -1.44
CA ILE A 213 12.35 24.73 -2.46
C ILE A 213 11.43 23.61 -2.00
N SER A 214 10.40 23.30 -2.79
CA SER A 214 9.50 22.17 -2.55
C SER A 214 10.30 20.88 -2.35
N GLN A 215 9.92 20.06 -1.36
CA GLN A 215 10.59 18.77 -1.14
C GLN A 215 10.48 17.86 -2.37
N LEU A 216 9.34 17.94 -3.08
CA LEU A 216 9.14 17.28 -4.36
C LEU A 216 10.09 17.82 -5.44
N LYS A 217 10.33 19.13 -5.49
CA LYS A 217 11.32 19.73 -6.40
C LYS A 217 12.73 19.27 -6.06
N LEU A 218 13.11 19.25 -4.78
CA LEU A 218 14.41 18.74 -4.33
C LEU A 218 14.61 17.26 -4.74
N TYR A 219 13.59 16.43 -4.53
CA TYR A 219 13.60 15.04 -4.98
C TYR A 219 13.75 14.93 -6.51
N SER A 220 13.00 15.73 -7.27
CA SER A 220 13.06 15.75 -8.74
C SER A 220 14.45 16.12 -9.24
N GLU A 221 15.07 17.16 -8.66
CA GLU A 221 16.44 17.57 -8.99
C GLU A 221 17.48 16.49 -8.62
N MET A 222 17.26 15.70 -7.55
CA MET A 222 18.14 14.58 -7.22
C MET A 222 18.08 13.47 -8.27
N VAL A 223 16.88 13.19 -8.79
CA VAL A 223 16.66 12.19 -9.85
C VAL A 223 17.28 12.67 -11.17
N GLU A 224 17.03 13.92 -11.56
CA GLU A 224 17.60 14.51 -12.79
C GLU A 224 19.14 14.48 -12.75
N ARG A 225 19.75 14.91 -11.63
CA ARG A 225 21.21 14.82 -11.45
C ARG A 225 21.75 13.40 -11.53
N TYR A 226 20.97 12.40 -11.14
CA TYR A 226 21.36 11.01 -11.28
C TYR A 226 21.30 10.57 -12.75
N GLU A 227 20.23 10.88 -13.45
CA GLU A 227 20.04 10.53 -14.87
C GLU A 227 21.10 11.18 -15.78
N ASP A 228 21.42 12.45 -15.55
CA ASP A 228 22.47 13.16 -16.27
C ASP A 228 23.84 12.48 -16.09
N LYS A 229 24.21 12.18 -14.83
CA LYS A 229 25.48 11.52 -14.52
C LYS A 229 25.52 10.08 -15.02
N LEU A 230 24.39 9.37 -15.04
CA LEU A 230 24.29 8.02 -15.57
C LEU A 230 24.63 7.99 -17.06
N SER A 231 24.17 8.99 -17.82
CA SER A 231 24.46 9.11 -19.25
C SER A 231 25.94 9.38 -19.57
N ALA A 232 26.66 9.97 -18.62
CA ALA A 232 28.07 10.37 -18.75
C ALA A 232 29.08 9.37 -18.14
N ALA A 233 28.62 8.37 -17.40
CA ALA A 233 29.50 7.47 -16.66
C ALA A 233 30.08 6.35 -17.55
N HIS A 234 31.40 6.24 -17.58
CA HIS A 234 32.12 5.26 -18.40
C HIS A 234 33.10 4.39 -17.60
N ILE A 235 33.35 4.70 -16.32
CA ILE A 235 34.27 3.95 -15.44
C ILE A 235 33.60 3.44 -14.16
N THR A 236 34.14 2.36 -13.58
CA THR A 236 33.59 1.68 -12.39
C THR A 236 33.46 2.58 -11.16
N PHE A 237 34.40 3.49 -10.92
CA PHE A 237 34.33 4.44 -9.79
C PHE A 237 33.16 5.44 -9.92
N GLU A 238 32.87 5.89 -11.14
CA GLU A 238 31.71 6.77 -11.40
C GLU A 238 30.39 6.03 -11.12
N MET A 239 30.34 4.72 -11.43
CA MET A 239 29.18 3.86 -11.13
C MET A 239 28.96 3.69 -9.63
N ASP A 240 30.02 3.59 -8.82
CA ASP A 240 29.89 3.51 -7.35
C ASP A 240 29.35 4.82 -6.75
N HIS A 241 29.82 5.97 -7.24
CA HIS A 241 29.27 7.27 -6.83
C HIS A 241 27.81 7.43 -7.27
N LEU A 242 27.47 7.02 -8.50
CA LEU A 242 26.10 7.01 -9.02
C LEU A 242 25.16 6.14 -8.18
N ASN A 243 25.59 4.96 -7.75
CA ASN A 243 24.81 4.09 -6.89
C ASN A 243 24.46 4.76 -5.56
N ARG A 244 25.39 5.55 -5.01
CA ARG A 244 25.14 6.32 -3.78
C ARG A 244 24.16 7.46 -4.00
N VAL A 245 24.34 8.26 -5.05
CA VAL A 245 23.40 9.35 -5.41
C VAL A 245 21.98 8.80 -5.63
N TRP A 246 21.87 7.65 -6.30
CA TRP A 246 20.60 6.95 -6.49
C TRP A 246 19.99 6.45 -5.18
N SER A 247 20.81 5.88 -4.29
CA SER A 247 20.37 5.47 -2.95
C SER A 247 19.80 6.63 -2.16
N ASP A 248 20.45 7.79 -2.19
CA ASP A 248 20.01 9.00 -1.50
C ASP A 248 18.70 9.52 -2.10
N ALA A 249 18.56 9.54 -3.42
CA ALA A 249 17.31 9.94 -4.09
C ALA A 249 16.15 9.01 -3.70
N ARG A 250 16.37 7.69 -3.67
CA ARG A 250 15.36 6.71 -3.23
C ARG A 250 15.03 6.82 -1.75
N ALA A 251 16.01 7.13 -0.90
CA ALA A 251 15.77 7.39 0.52
C ALA A 251 14.87 8.62 0.69
N LYS A 252 15.12 9.70 -0.07
CA LYS A 252 14.25 10.89 -0.06
C LYS A 252 12.85 10.59 -0.57
N GLY A 253 12.73 9.80 -1.64
CA GLY A 253 11.43 9.34 -2.16
C GLY A 253 10.61 8.62 -1.09
N ARG A 254 11.23 7.67 -0.35
CA ARG A 254 10.57 6.98 0.77
C ARG A 254 10.20 7.89 1.94
N GLU A 255 11.06 8.84 2.27
CA GLU A 255 10.80 9.86 3.31
C GLU A 255 9.55 10.67 2.98
N LEU A 256 9.33 10.98 1.69
CA LEU A 256 8.16 11.72 1.25
C LEU A 256 6.91 10.85 1.10
N ALA A 257 7.03 9.65 0.55
CA ALA A 257 5.90 8.75 0.33
C ALA A 257 5.35 8.17 1.64
N GLY A 258 6.21 7.84 2.60
CA GLY A 258 5.83 7.16 3.85
C GLY A 258 4.70 7.86 4.63
N PRO A 259 4.80 9.18 4.92
CA PRO A 259 3.72 9.92 5.58
C PRO A 259 2.41 9.95 4.80
N ILE A 260 2.45 9.99 3.46
CA ILE A 260 1.25 9.97 2.61
C ILE A 260 0.60 8.58 2.62
N MET A 261 1.40 7.52 2.62
CA MET A 261 0.91 6.16 2.80
C MET A 261 0.26 5.97 4.17
N ALA A 262 0.84 6.56 5.23
CA ALA A 262 0.22 6.57 6.56
C ALA A 262 -1.12 7.34 6.54
N MET A 263 -1.18 8.49 5.87
CA MET A 263 -2.43 9.23 5.67
C MET A 263 -3.50 8.41 4.92
N ASP A 264 -3.12 7.56 3.95
CA ASP A 264 -4.06 6.66 3.26
C ASP A 264 -4.64 5.59 4.20
N VAL A 265 -3.87 5.13 5.18
CA VAL A 265 -4.34 4.20 6.22
C VAL A 265 -5.26 4.94 7.21
N GLU A 266 -4.79 6.07 7.75
CA GLU A 266 -5.55 6.91 8.69
C GLU A 266 -6.90 7.34 8.08
N LEU A 267 -6.92 7.76 6.81
CA LEU A 267 -8.15 8.14 6.10
C LEU A 267 -9.18 7.01 6.11
N LYS A 268 -8.73 5.78 5.86
CA LYS A 268 -9.60 4.61 5.82
C LYS A 268 -10.13 4.28 7.21
N GLU A 269 -9.30 4.39 8.24
CA GLU A 269 -9.70 4.20 9.64
C GLU A 269 -10.73 5.26 10.07
N ASP A 270 -10.42 6.54 9.89
CA ASP A 270 -11.30 7.66 10.22
C ASP A 270 -12.66 7.57 9.51
N ALA A 271 -12.65 7.09 8.26
CA ALA A 271 -13.88 6.91 7.51
C ALA A 271 -14.75 5.75 8.05
N MET A 272 -14.15 4.71 8.63
CA MET A 272 -14.91 3.63 9.26
C MET A 272 -15.69 4.15 10.48
N ASP A 273 -15.17 5.16 11.19
CA ASP A 273 -15.85 5.83 12.32
C ASP A 273 -17.08 6.66 11.90
N ILE A 274 -17.27 6.91 10.61
CA ILE A 274 -18.48 7.57 10.07
C ILE A 274 -19.65 6.57 9.96
N LEU A 275 -19.37 5.27 9.89
CA LEU A 275 -20.36 4.24 9.62
C LEU A 275 -21.16 3.86 10.87
N SER A 276 -22.39 3.40 10.65
CA SER A 276 -23.21 2.77 11.69
C SER A 276 -22.80 1.31 11.90
N VAL A 277 -23.16 0.76 13.07
CA VAL A 277 -22.92 -0.66 13.40
C VAL A 277 -23.55 -1.59 12.36
N ASP A 278 -24.72 -1.25 11.81
CA ASP A 278 -25.37 -2.05 10.78
C ASP A 278 -24.66 -1.99 9.42
N GLN A 279 -24.04 -0.87 9.08
CA GLN A 279 -23.21 -0.76 7.88
C GLN A 279 -21.94 -1.61 8.01
N LEU A 280 -21.30 -1.63 9.19
CA LEU A 280 -20.11 -2.44 9.46
C LEU A 280 -20.36 -3.95 9.30
N LYS A 281 -21.59 -4.43 9.52
CA LYS A 281 -21.96 -5.84 9.29
C LYS A 281 -21.84 -6.30 7.84
N ARG A 282 -21.73 -5.37 6.87
CA ARG A 282 -21.53 -5.70 5.45
C ARG A 282 -20.13 -6.28 5.17
N GLY A 283 -19.24 -6.27 6.16
CA GLY A 283 -17.87 -6.76 6.03
C GLY A 283 -16.94 -5.76 5.34
N PRO A 284 -15.65 -6.12 5.22
CA PRO A 284 -14.62 -5.20 4.73
C PRO A 284 -14.87 -4.82 3.27
N LEU A 285 -14.50 -3.58 2.92
CA LEU A 285 -14.50 -3.13 1.53
C LEU A 285 -13.55 -4.02 0.71
N PRO A 286 -14.02 -4.69 -0.36
CA PRO A 286 -13.15 -5.52 -1.20
C PRO A 286 -11.99 -4.69 -1.74
N ALA A 287 -10.79 -5.26 -1.84
CA ALA A 287 -9.67 -4.58 -2.49
C ALA A 287 -9.86 -4.55 -4.01
N PRO A 288 -9.47 -3.47 -4.72
CA PRO A 288 -9.51 -3.45 -6.18
C PRO A 288 -8.42 -4.37 -6.77
N TRP A 289 -8.62 -4.82 -8.01
CA TRP A 289 -7.64 -5.62 -8.74
C TRP A 289 -6.48 -4.74 -9.23
N THR A 290 -5.48 -4.54 -8.37
CA THR A 290 -4.21 -3.90 -8.70
C THR A 290 -3.18 -4.93 -9.17
N PRO A 291 -2.08 -4.53 -9.84
CA PRO A 291 -0.99 -5.44 -10.19
C PRO A 291 -0.51 -6.24 -8.97
N ILE A 292 -0.28 -5.56 -7.85
CA ILE A 292 0.14 -6.23 -6.62
C ILE A 292 -0.92 -7.21 -6.09
N LYS A 293 -2.21 -6.87 -6.14
CA LYS A 293 -3.27 -7.79 -5.70
C LYS A 293 -3.33 -9.05 -6.55
N ILE A 294 -3.07 -8.95 -7.85
CA ILE A 294 -3.00 -10.10 -8.75
C ILE A 294 -1.83 -10.99 -8.32
N VAL A 295 -0.65 -10.41 -8.10
CA VAL A 295 0.55 -11.17 -7.68
C VAL A 295 0.34 -11.85 -6.33
N ASP A 296 -0.24 -11.15 -5.37
CA ASP A 296 -0.58 -11.69 -4.05
C ASP A 296 -1.55 -12.86 -4.18
N THR A 297 -2.60 -12.69 -4.99
CA THR A 297 -3.61 -13.73 -5.20
C THR A 297 -3.02 -14.95 -5.89
N LEU A 298 -2.18 -14.76 -6.91
CA LEU A 298 -1.49 -15.86 -7.61
C LEU A 298 -0.52 -16.59 -6.69
N THR A 299 0.21 -15.86 -5.85
CA THR A 299 1.14 -16.44 -4.86
C THR A 299 0.39 -17.29 -3.84
N ILE A 300 -0.69 -16.75 -3.27
CA ILE A 300 -1.52 -17.46 -2.30
C ILE A 300 -2.16 -18.70 -2.93
N ALA A 301 -2.80 -18.55 -4.09
CA ALA A 301 -3.47 -19.64 -4.79
C ALA A 301 -2.47 -20.72 -5.24
N GLY A 302 -1.29 -20.31 -5.70
CA GLY A 302 -0.20 -21.21 -6.07
C GLY A 302 0.29 -22.04 -4.88
N LEU A 303 0.60 -21.39 -3.75
CA LEU A 303 1.06 -22.05 -2.52
C LEU A 303 0.02 -23.05 -1.99
N ALA A 304 -1.22 -22.60 -1.78
CA ALA A 304 -2.27 -23.44 -1.25
C ALA A 304 -2.66 -24.56 -2.23
N GLY A 305 -2.89 -24.22 -3.49
CA GLY A 305 -3.33 -25.17 -4.52
C GLY A 305 -2.29 -26.24 -4.82
N LEU A 306 -1.04 -25.86 -5.07
CA LEU A 306 0.04 -26.81 -5.36
C LEU A 306 0.38 -27.64 -4.12
N GLY A 307 0.32 -27.06 -2.92
CA GLY A 307 0.46 -27.80 -1.66
C GLY A 307 -0.58 -28.91 -1.51
N ILE A 308 -1.86 -28.60 -1.74
CA ILE A 308 -2.96 -29.60 -1.72
C ILE A 308 -2.72 -30.69 -2.75
N LEU A 309 -2.37 -30.33 -3.99
CA LEU A 309 -2.11 -31.30 -5.06
C LEU A 309 -0.96 -32.26 -4.71
N LEU A 310 0.11 -31.76 -4.08
CA LEU A 310 1.22 -32.59 -3.63
C LEU A 310 0.86 -33.51 -2.46
N ILE A 311 0.09 -33.02 -1.48
CA ILE A 311 -0.37 -33.83 -0.35
C ILE A 311 -1.24 -34.98 -0.82
N ILE A 312 -2.27 -34.65 -1.62
CA ILE A 312 -3.21 -35.62 -2.18
C ILE A 312 -2.54 -36.55 -3.21
N GLY A 313 -1.45 -36.08 -3.83
CA GLY A 313 -0.77 -36.79 -4.91
C GLY A 313 -1.58 -36.80 -6.21
N LEU A 314 -2.17 -35.65 -6.56
CA LEU A 314 -2.94 -35.41 -7.78
C LEU A 314 -2.12 -34.54 -8.75
N PHE A 315 -1.94 -34.99 -9.99
CA PHE A 315 -1.07 -34.41 -11.00
C PHE A 315 0.35 -34.13 -10.47
N THR A 316 0.89 -35.07 -9.70
CA THR A 316 2.06 -34.85 -8.81
C THR A 316 3.26 -34.27 -9.56
N ARG A 317 3.54 -34.73 -10.78
CA ARG A 317 4.68 -34.23 -11.58
C ARG A 317 4.49 -32.78 -12.01
N PHE A 318 3.29 -32.43 -12.44
CA PHE A 318 2.94 -31.06 -12.80
C PHE A 318 2.93 -30.15 -11.57
N ALA A 319 2.35 -30.63 -10.47
CA ALA A 319 2.32 -29.90 -9.20
C ALA A 319 3.74 -29.63 -8.67
N ALA A 320 4.61 -30.64 -8.67
CA ALA A 320 6.00 -30.52 -8.23
C ALA A 320 6.81 -29.59 -9.14
N PHE A 321 6.68 -29.69 -10.46
CA PHE A 321 7.38 -28.80 -11.39
C PHE A 321 6.90 -27.34 -11.24
N SER A 322 5.59 -27.12 -11.15
CA SER A 322 5.01 -25.78 -10.98
C SER A 322 5.39 -25.16 -9.65
N ALA A 323 5.42 -25.97 -8.58
CA ALA A 323 5.88 -25.55 -7.26
C ALA A 323 7.38 -25.19 -7.29
N ALA A 324 8.20 -26.00 -7.96
CA ALA A 324 9.62 -25.70 -8.13
C ALA A 324 9.82 -24.37 -8.87
N PHE A 325 9.07 -24.12 -9.94
CA PHE A 325 9.14 -22.86 -10.67
C PHE A 325 8.76 -21.65 -9.80
N MET A 326 7.67 -21.77 -9.03
CA MET A 326 7.21 -20.70 -8.13
C MET A 326 8.22 -20.41 -7.01
N VAL A 327 8.71 -21.45 -6.31
CA VAL A 327 9.72 -21.30 -5.24
C VAL A 327 11.04 -20.78 -5.80
N PHE A 328 11.40 -21.17 -7.03
CA PHE A 328 12.55 -20.60 -7.73
C PHE A 328 12.37 -19.11 -8.03
N GLY A 329 11.14 -18.65 -8.30
CA GLY A 329 10.81 -17.22 -8.36
C GLY A 329 11.16 -16.49 -7.06
N PHE A 330 10.83 -17.06 -5.90
CA PHE A 330 11.22 -16.49 -4.60
C PHE A 330 12.74 -16.51 -4.39
N TYR A 331 13.44 -17.56 -4.83
CA TYR A 331 14.90 -17.57 -4.83
C TYR A 331 15.47 -16.43 -5.68
N MET A 332 14.95 -16.23 -6.90
CA MET A 332 15.45 -15.22 -7.84
C MET A 332 15.13 -13.78 -7.46
N ALA A 333 14.12 -13.56 -6.61
CA ALA A 333 13.80 -12.23 -6.10
C ALA A 333 14.87 -11.70 -5.14
N MET A 334 15.53 -12.58 -4.37
CA MET A 334 16.61 -12.22 -3.44
C MET A 334 17.68 -13.33 -3.40
N PRO A 335 18.47 -13.50 -4.46
CA PRO A 335 19.38 -14.63 -4.55
C PRO A 335 20.66 -14.35 -3.72
N PRO A 336 21.14 -15.30 -2.90
CA PRO A 336 22.32 -15.15 -2.06
C PRO A 336 23.62 -15.27 -2.88
N LEU A 337 23.82 -14.37 -3.84
CA LEU A 337 24.97 -14.38 -4.75
C LEU A 337 26.09 -13.46 -4.25
N PRO A 338 27.35 -13.75 -4.61
CA PRO A 338 28.45 -12.81 -4.38
C PRO A 338 28.13 -11.42 -4.94
N GLY A 339 28.28 -10.38 -4.13
CA GLY A 339 28.06 -8.98 -4.53
C GLY A 339 26.59 -8.52 -4.46
N VAL A 340 25.65 -9.38 -4.09
CA VAL A 340 24.28 -8.96 -3.72
C VAL A 340 24.25 -8.69 -2.21
N PRO A 341 23.65 -7.58 -1.74
CA PRO A 341 23.47 -7.36 -0.32
C PRO A 341 22.73 -8.51 0.36
N ASP A 342 23.07 -8.79 1.62
CA ASP A 342 22.42 -9.85 2.37
C ASP A 342 20.92 -9.58 2.49
N ALA A 343 20.13 -10.64 2.27
CA ALA A 343 18.69 -10.56 2.44
C ALA A 343 18.35 -10.30 3.93
N PRO A 344 17.40 -9.41 4.22
CA PRO A 344 16.99 -9.15 5.60
C PRO A 344 16.40 -10.41 6.24
N GLY A 345 16.95 -10.81 7.38
CA GLY A 345 16.51 -11.98 8.14
C GLY A 345 17.65 -12.69 8.86
N PRO A 346 17.34 -13.72 9.67
CA PRO A 346 18.35 -14.50 10.40
C PRO A 346 19.10 -15.51 9.51
N GLU A 347 18.76 -15.60 8.22
CA GLU A 347 19.29 -16.61 7.32
C GLU A 347 20.60 -16.14 6.67
N HIS A 348 21.67 -16.90 6.90
CA HIS A 348 22.94 -16.76 6.19
C HIS A 348 23.10 -17.93 5.23
N SER A 349 23.27 -17.63 3.94
CA SER A 349 23.46 -18.65 2.91
C SER A 349 24.36 -18.11 1.81
N PHE A 350 25.13 -19.00 1.17
CA PHE A 350 25.98 -18.65 0.03
C PHE A 350 25.56 -19.52 -1.15
N ILE A 351 24.95 -18.90 -2.16
CA ILE A 351 24.38 -19.51 -3.38
C ILE A 351 23.20 -20.46 -3.10
N VAL A 352 23.32 -21.38 -2.14
CA VAL A 352 22.32 -22.38 -1.78
C VAL A 352 21.62 -21.98 -0.48
N ASN A 353 20.34 -21.60 -0.58
CA ASN A 353 19.47 -21.35 0.57
C ASN A 353 18.35 -22.40 0.64
N LYS A 354 17.45 -22.26 1.62
CA LYS A 354 16.29 -23.15 1.79
C LYS A 354 15.42 -23.24 0.53
N ASN A 355 15.20 -22.12 -0.16
CA ASN A 355 14.37 -22.07 -1.37
C ASN A 355 15.01 -22.90 -2.48
N LEU A 356 16.33 -22.81 -2.68
CA LEU A 356 17.01 -23.59 -3.71
C LEU A 356 17.02 -25.10 -3.38
N ILE A 357 17.20 -25.46 -2.10
CA ILE A 357 17.08 -26.87 -1.66
C ILE A 357 15.68 -27.41 -1.94
N GLU A 358 14.65 -26.61 -1.65
CA GLU A 358 13.25 -26.95 -1.93
C GLU A 358 12.99 -27.12 -3.42
N VAL A 359 13.51 -26.23 -4.27
CA VAL A 359 13.44 -26.35 -5.74
C VAL A 359 14.06 -27.66 -6.21
N LEU A 360 15.25 -28.02 -5.74
CA LEU A 360 15.92 -29.27 -6.12
C LEU A 360 15.12 -30.50 -5.68
N ALA A 361 14.56 -30.47 -4.48
CA ALA A 361 13.72 -31.55 -3.96
C ALA A 361 12.42 -31.70 -4.76
N LEU A 362 11.77 -30.60 -5.13
CA LEU A 362 10.58 -30.59 -5.98
C LEU A 362 10.89 -31.08 -7.40
N LEU A 363 12.02 -30.71 -7.99
CA LEU A 363 12.44 -31.22 -9.30
C LEU A 363 12.78 -32.72 -9.27
N ALA A 364 13.36 -33.20 -8.16
CA ALA A 364 13.53 -34.64 -7.95
C ALA A 364 12.17 -35.36 -7.90
N LEU A 365 11.17 -34.80 -7.19
CA LEU A 365 9.81 -35.34 -7.17
C LEU A 365 9.11 -35.25 -8.54
N ALA A 366 9.34 -34.20 -9.32
CA ALA A 366 8.80 -34.07 -10.68
C ALA A 366 9.34 -35.15 -11.65
N SER A 367 10.53 -35.67 -11.35
CA SER A 367 11.23 -36.69 -12.13
C SER A 367 10.83 -38.13 -11.77
N VAL A 368 10.13 -38.34 -10.65
CA VAL A 368 9.74 -39.66 -10.15
C VAL A 368 8.21 -39.76 -10.08
N PRO A 369 7.58 -40.90 -10.44
CA PRO A 369 6.12 -41.06 -10.38
C PRO A 369 5.62 -41.28 -8.93
N SER A 370 6.00 -40.44 -7.97
CA SER A 370 5.65 -40.60 -6.54
C SER A 370 4.13 -40.59 -6.28
N GLY A 371 3.34 -39.94 -7.15
CA GLY A 371 1.88 -40.00 -7.15
C GLY A 371 1.29 -41.38 -7.39
N GLN A 372 2.00 -42.30 -8.07
CA GLN A 372 1.51 -43.65 -8.34
C GLN A 372 1.63 -44.61 -7.14
N TRP A 373 2.46 -44.29 -6.15
CA TRP A 373 2.66 -45.15 -4.97
C TRP A 373 1.54 -44.95 -3.95
N PHE A 374 1.41 -43.72 -3.42
CA PHE A 374 0.44 -43.34 -2.38
C PHE A 374 -0.22 -42.00 -2.71
N GLY A 375 -0.78 -41.87 -3.92
CA GLY A 375 -1.47 -40.65 -4.39
C GLY A 375 -2.66 -40.95 -5.27
N MET A 376 -3.50 -39.94 -5.49
CA MET A 376 -4.69 -40.03 -6.36
C MET A 376 -4.36 -40.27 -7.84
N ASP A 377 -3.13 -39.98 -8.28
CA ASP A 377 -2.65 -40.31 -9.64
C ASP A 377 -2.80 -41.80 -9.97
N ASN A 378 -2.62 -42.70 -8.99
CA ASN A 378 -2.83 -44.14 -9.17
C ASN A 378 -4.31 -44.48 -9.43
N LEU A 379 -5.22 -43.83 -8.72
CA LEU A 379 -6.67 -44.05 -8.86
C LEU A 379 -7.15 -43.59 -10.24
N LEU A 380 -6.75 -42.38 -10.66
CA LEU A 380 -7.08 -41.86 -11.99
C LEU A 380 -6.49 -42.74 -13.09
N GLY A 381 -5.22 -43.14 -12.96
CA GLY A 381 -4.58 -44.06 -13.89
C GLY A 381 -5.36 -45.37 -14.08
N ARG A 382 -5.91 -45.93 -13.00
CA ARG A 382 -6.76 -47.16 -13.04
C ARG A 382 -8.11 -46.92 -13.72
N VAL A 383 -8.76 -45.79 -13.48
CA VAL A 383 -10.06 -45.45 -14.09
C VAL A 383 -9.93 -45.23 -15.61
N PHE A 384 -8.89 -44.52 -16.06
CA PHE A 384 -8.68 -44.26 -17.49
C PHE A 384 -8.13 -45.48 -18.24
N SER A 385 -7.29 -46.30 -17.62
CA SER A 385 -6.83 -47.55 -18.23
C SER A 385 -7.89 -48.67 -18.23
N GLY A 386 -8.83 -48.65 -17.27
CA GLY A 386 -9.97 -49.57 -17.21
C GLY A 386 -10.95 -49.38 -18.38
N LYS A 387 -11.19 -48.13 -18.81
CA LYS A 387 -12.05 -47.82 -19.97
C LYS A 387 -11.44 -48.29 -21.30
N SER A 388 -10.10 -48.22 -21.45
CA SER A 388 -9.42 -48.70 -22.66
C SER A 388 -9.49 -50.22 -22.84
N LYS A 389 -9.56 -51.00 -21.76
CA LYS A 389 -9.73 -52.46 -21.84
C LYS A 389 -11.16 -52.91 -22.14
N SER A 390 -12.17 -52.09 -21.81
CA SER A 390 -13.57 -52.42 -22.11
C SER A 390 -13.96 -52.10 -23.56
N ALA A 391 -13.23 -51.22 -24.25
CA ALA A 391 -13.46 -50.89 -25.66
C ALA A 391 -12.72 -51.81 -26.65
N ALA A 392 -11.83 -52.69 -26.14
CA ALA A 392 -11.02 -53.61 -26.92
C ALA A 392 -11.42 -55.09 -26.69
N LYS A 393 -12.64 -55.34 -26.21
CA LYS A 393 -13.16 -56.68 -25.94
C LYS A 393 -14.44 -56.94 -26.71
#